data_AF-A0A5C0SN01-F1
#
_entry.id   AF-A0A5C0SN01-F1
#
_cell.length_a   1.000
_cell.length_b   1.000
_cell.length_c   1.000
_cell.angle_alpha   90.00
_cell.angle_beta   90.00
_cell.angle_gamma   90.00
#
_symmetry.space_group_name_H-M   'P 1'
#
loop_
_entity.id
_entity.type
_entity.pdbx_description
1 polymer ?
#
loop_
_entity_poly.entity_id
_entity_poly.type
_entity_poly.pdbx_seq_one_letter_code
_entity_poly.pdbx_strand_id
1 'polypeptide(L)'
;MNPRDVNWRSLLAWAGVGSFIGFAVAVAMYSPKAGNEGFVYLIYIGLLAGALLGLRYPVNVRASAYAFPMGFLATSLLAGLWTVRDVGPSGAYAFIAVVMAAMMILGPSSYLDMFLVPLGYFGGFAVAMLAFKGYEPLQGTEGAVASLFVVGVMGAVLAFFAVFARWAFEVARSIPRR
;
A
#
# COMPACT_ATOMS: atom_id res chain seq x y z
N MET A 1 -4.31 15.25 -26.40
CA MET A 1 -3.83 15.31 -24.99
C MET A 1 -2.60 16.19 -24.97
N ASN A 2 -2.57 17.21 -24.10
CA ASN A 2 -1.41 18.10 -23.97
C ASN A 2 -0.22 17.27 -23.46
N PRO A 3 0.98 17.32 -24.07
CA PRO A 3 2.15 16.53 -23.62
C PRO A 3 2.69 16.92 -22.24
N ARG A 4 1.98 17.78 -21.49
CA ARG A 4 2.36 18.30 -20.16
C ARG A 4 1.49 17.78 -19.01
N ASP A 5 0.38 17.10 -19.28
CA ASP A 5 -0.49 16.59 -18.21
C ASP A 5 -0.05 15.18 -17.80
N VAL A 6 0.95 15.13 -16.93
CA VAL A 6 1.43 13.88 -16.33
C VAL A 6 0.27 13.24 -15.56
N ASN A 7 -0.12 12.02 -15.94
CA ASN A 7 -1.15 11.25 -15.23
C ASN A 7 -0.59 10.75 -13.89
N TRP A 8 -0.67 11.62 -12.88
CA TRP A 8 -0.18 11.34 -11.52
C TRP A 8 -0.83 10.10 -10.89
N ARG A 9 -2.08 9.79 -11.25
CA ARG A 9 -2.77 8.60 -10.72
C ARG A 9 -2.11 7.32 -11.21
N SER A 10 -1.81 7.28 -12.51
CA SER A 10 -1.04 6.19 -13.11
C SER A 10 0.33 6.06 -12.47
N LEU A 11 1.04 7.19 -12.28
CA LEU A 11 2.34 7.22 -11.62
C LEU A 11 2.31 6.56 -10.24
N LEU A 12 1.38 6.96 -9.38
CA LEU A 12 1.28 6.42 -8.01
C LEU A 12 0.87 4.95 -7.98
N ALA A 13 -0.06 4.54 -8.85
CA ALA A 13 -0.45 3.14 -8.94
C ALA A 13 0.74 2.27 -9.35
N TRP A 14 1.47 2.67 -10.39
CA TRP A 14 2.66 1.94 -10.82
C TRP A 14 3.83 2.02 -9.84
N ALA A 15 4.02 3.15 -9.14
CA ALA A 15 5.01 3.26 -8.07
C ALA A 15 4.72 2.25 -6.96
N GLY A 16 3.47 2.14 -6.51
CA GLY A 16 3.09 1.16 -5.49
C GLY A 16 3.29 -0.28 -5.94
N VAL A 17 2.89 -0.63 -7.18
CA VAL A 17 3.13 -1.96 -7.77
C VAL A 17 4.63 -2.24 -7.86
N GLY A 18 5.42 -1.28 -8.34
CA GLY A 18 6.85 -1.39 -8.46
C GLY A 18 7.53 -1.62 -7.10
N SER A 19 7.13 -0.88 -6.07
CA SER A 19 7.59 -1.08 -4.69
C SER A 19 7.26 -2.47 -4.16
N PHE A 20 6.04 -2.97 -4.43
CA PHE A 20 5.65 -4.32 -4.06
C PHE A 20 6.50 -5.39 -4.75
N ILE A 21 6.75 -5.25 -6.06
CA ILE A 21 7.63 -6.18 -6.80
C ILE A 21 9.05 -6.13 -6.23
N GLY A 22 9.57 -4.93 -5.98
CA GLY A 22 10.88 -4.74 -5.34
C GLY A 22 10.97 -5.44 -3.98
N PHE A 23 9.92 -5.32 -3.16
CA PHE A 23 9.80 -6.05 -1.90
C PHE A 23 9.79 -7.57 -2.11
N ALA A 24 8.97 -8.09 -3.03
CA ALA A 24 8.84 -9.52 -3.28
C ALA A 24 10.18 -10.13 -3.73
N VAL A 25 10.92 -9.43 -4.60
CA VAL A 25 12.27 -9.85 -5.01
C VAL A 25 13.25 -9.77 -3.84
N ALA A 26 13.20 -8.71 -3.03
CA ALA A 26 14.06 -8.58 -1.85
C ALA A 26 13.86 -9.74 -0.87
N VAL A 27 12.60 -10.15 -0.63
CA VAL A 27 12.27 -11.31 0.20
C VAL A 27 12.74 -12.62 -0.44
N ALA A 28 12.53 -12.81 -1.74
CA ALA A 28 12.95 -14.01 -2.44
C ALA A 28 14.47 -14.20 -2.46
N MET A 29 15.23 -13.09 -2.48
CA MET A 29 16.69 -13.08 -2.46
C MET A 29 17.28 -13.03 -1.04
N TYR A 30 16.44 -12.91 -0.01
CA TYR A 30 16.89 -12.83 1.36
C TYR A 30 17.52 -14.16 1.80
N SER A 31 18.78 -14.10 2.22
CA SER A 31 19.51 -15.23 2.78
C SER A 31 20.27 -14.79 4.03
N PRO A 32 19.92 -15.33 5.22
CA PRO A 32 20.57 -14.99 6.48
C PRO A 32 22.09 -15.26 6.49
N LYS A 33 22.56 -16.18 5.64
CA LYS A 33 23.96 -16.63 5.62
C LYS A 33 24.81 -15.91 4.58
N ALA A 34 24.18 -15.24 3.61
CA ALA A 34 24.88 -14.66 2.45
C ALA A 34 25.26 -13.18 2.63
N GLY A 35 24.91 -12.54 3.76
CA GLY A 35 25.23 -11.13 4.01
C GLY A 35 24.50 -10.15 3.09
N ASN A 36 23.38 -10.58 2.49
CA ASN A 36 22.70 -9.87 1.40
C ASN A 36 21.64 -8.84 1.90
N GLU A 37 21.89 -8.18 3.02
CA GLU A 37 20.94 -7.25 3.65
C GLU A 37 20.60 -6.02 2.80
N GLY A 38 21.45 -5.71 1.81
CA GLY A 38 21.24 -4.63 0.85
C GLY A 38 20.07 -4.84 -0.11
N PHE A 39 19.57 -6.06 -0.29
CA PHE A 39 18.46 -6.30 -1.22
C PHE A 39 17.15 -5.61 -0.82
N VAL A 40 16.99 -5.22 0.45
CA VAL A 40 15.81 -4.45 0.88
C VAL A 40 15.66 -3.13 0.09
N TYR A 41 16.76 -2.55 -0.41
CA TYR A 41 16.72 -1.33 -1.23
C TYR A 41 16.12 -1.54 -2.63
N LEU A 42 15.90 -2.79 -3.05
CA LEU A 42 15.12 -3.09 -4.25
C LEU A 42 13.69 -2.54 -4.18
N ILE A 43 13.16 -2.28 -2.98
CA ILE A 43 11.86 -1.60 -2.78
C ILE A 43 11.88 -0.20 -3.41
N TYR A 44 12.95 0.57 -3.17
CA TYR A 44 13.10 1.91 -3.75
C TYR A 44 13.42 1.86 -5.25
N ILE A 45 14.24 0.90 -5.68
CA ILE A 45 14.50 0.69 -7.11
C ILE A 45 13.18 0.34 -7.83
N GLY A 46 12.38 -0.53 -7.24
CA GLY A 46 11.05 -0.90 -7.72
C GLY A 46 10.10 0.30 -7.76
N LEU A 47 10.10 1.15 -6.72
CA LEU A 47 9.33 2.40 -6.71
C LEU A 47 9.66 3.30 -7.90
N LEU A 48 10.95 3.55 -8.12
CA LEU A 48 11.43 4.40 -9.21
C LEU A 48 11.13 3.79 -10.58
N ALA A 49 11.40 2.49 -10.75
CA ALA A 49 11.10 1.78 -11.99
C ALA A 49 9.59 1.78 -12.28
N GLY A 50 8.75 1.54 -11.26
CA GLY A 50 7.30 1.63 -11.36
C GLY A 50 6.84 3.02 -11.78
N ALA A 51 7.33 4.08 -11.13
CA ALA A 51 7.02 5.45 -11.51
C ALA A 51 7.43 5.73 -12.98
N LEU A 52 8.63 5.33 -13.40
CA LEU A 52 9.08 5.48 -14.79
C LEU A 52 8.20 4.72 -15.78
N LEU A 53 7.78 3.49 -15.45
CA LEU A 53 6.83 2.72 -16.25
C LEU A 53 5.47 3.43 -16.33
N GLY A 54 5.02 4.09 -15.26
CA GLY A 54 3.78 4.85 -15.25
C GLY A 54 3.78 6.09 -16.16
N LEU A 55 4.95 6.65 -16.47
CA LEU A 55 5.09 7.67 -17.51
C LEU A 55 4.96 7.08 -18.92
N ARG A 56 5.46 5.86 -19.13
CA ARG A 56 5.46 5.20 -20.44
C ARG A 56 4.14 4.50 -20.76
N TYR A 57 3.48 3.93 -19.76
CA TYR A 57 2.26 3.13 -19.86
C TYR A 57 1.16 3.71 -18.95
N PRO A 58 0.58 4.86 -19.32
CA PRO A 58 -0.44 5.52 -18.51
C PRO A 58 -1.70 4.66 -18.42
N VAL A 59 -2.17 4.41 -17.20
CA VAL A 59 -3.44 3.72 -16.92
C VAL A 59 -4.45 4.67 -16.28
N ASN A 60 -5.73 4.47 -16.57
CA ASN A 60 -6.80 5.27 -15.97
C ASN A 60 -7.36 4.57 -14.73
N VAL A 61 -6.76 4.89 -13.59
CA VAL A 61 -7.02 4.27 -12.28
C VAL A 61 -7.44 5.31 -11.25
N ARG A 62 -8.16 4.87 -10.21
CA ARG A 62 -8.59 5.74 -9.11
C ARG A 62 -8.20 5.15 -7.77
N ALA A 63 -8.77 4.02 -7.36
CA ALA A 63 -8.56 3.45 -6.03
C ALA A 63 -7.10 3.05 -5.80
N SER A 64 -6.46 2.41 -6.78
CA SER A 64 -5.06 1.96 -6.67
C SER A 64 -4.06 3.12 -6.59
N ALA A 65 -4.35 4.26 -7.22
CA ALA A 65 -3.52 5.46 -7.12
C ALA A 65 -3.44 6.02 -5.69
N TYR A 66 -4.53 5.88 -4.93
CA TYR A 66 -4.58 6.26 -3.51
C TYR A 66 -4.13 5.15 -2.58
N ALA A 67 -4.17 3.88 -3.01
CA ALA A 67 -3.77 2.76 -2.19
C ALA A 67 -2.31 2.88 -1.74
N PHE A 68 -1.39 3.26 -2.64
CA PHE A 68 0.02 3.50 -2.32
C PHE A 68 0.23 4.54 -1.21
N PRO A 69 -0.21 5.81 -1.36
CA PRO A 69 -0.04 6.79 -0.30
C PRO A 69 -0.81 6.41 0.97
N MET A 70 -1.95 5.73 0.88
CA MET A 70 -2.69 5.26 2.05
C MET A 70 -1.90 4.22 2.86
N GLY A 71 -1.25 3.26 2.19
CA GLY A 71 -0.38 2.29 2.86
C GLY A 71 0.80 2.98 3.54
N PHE A 72 1.48 3.87 2.82
CA PHE A 72 2.59 4.64 3.36
C PHE A 72 2.18 5.48 4.58
N LEU A 73 1.07 6.22 4.47
CA LEU A 73 0.59 7.11 5.53
C LEU A 73 0.09 6.33 6.75
N ALA A 74 -0.70 5.26 6.56
CA ALA A 74 -1.19 4.46 7.67
C ALA A 74 -0.04 3.86 8.47
N THR A 75 0.98 3.32 7.79
CA THR A 75 2.18 2.78 8.43
C THR A 75 3.00 3.88 9.10
N SER A 76 3.21 5.01 8.44
CA SER A 76 4.02 6.13 8.99
C SER A 76 3.37 6.79 10.20
N LEU A 77 2.04 6.95 10.17
CA LEU A 77 1.29 7.52 11.29
C LEU A 77 1.24 6.55 12.48
N LEU A 78 1.08 5.24 12.23
CA LEU A 78 1.15 4.25 13.29
C LEU A 78 2.56 4.20 13.90
N ALA A 79 3.60 4.22 13.06
CA ALA A 79 4.99 4.30 13.47
C ALA A 79 5.25 5.55 14.32
N GLY A 80 4.80 6.73 13.87
CA GLY A 80 4.86 7.96 14.63
C GLY A 80 4.12 7.89 15.96
N LEU A 81 2.95 7.25 15.98
CA LEU A 81 2.15 7.10 17.20
C LEU A 81 2.85 6.23 18.26
N TRP A 82 3.55 5.18 17.83
CA TRP A 82 4.36 4.33 18.70
C TRP A 82 5.50 5.08 19.39
N THR A 83 5.97 6.18 18.81
CA THR A 83 7.03 7.01 19.43
C THR A 83 6.55 7.78 20.66
N VAL A 84 5.24 7.99 20.79
CA VAL A 84 4.65 8.79 21.86
C VAL A 84 3.80 7.97 22.83
N ARG A 85 3.30 6.80 22.41
CA ARG A 85 2.52 5.89 23.26
C ARG A 85 2.51 4.47 22.72
N ASP A 86 2.33 3.50 23.60
CA ASP A 86 2.07 2.13 23.19
C ASP A 86 0.72 2.02 22.46
N VAL A 87 0.72 1.35 21.31
CA VAL A 87 -0.49 1.13 20.52
C VAL A 87 -0.95 -0.30 20.67
N GLY A 88 -1.99 -0.51 21.47
CA GLY A 88 -2.62 -1.83 21.57
C GLY A 88 -3.28 -2.27 20.24
N PRO A 89 -3.71 -3.55 20.15
CA PRO A 89 -4.36 -4.10 18.94
C PRO A 89 -5.57 -3.29 18.47
N SER A 90 -6.35 -2.74 19.40
CA SER A 90 -7.50 -1.88 19.11
C SER A 90 -7.11 -0.63 18.31
N GLY A 91 -5.95 -0.03 18.60
CA GLY A 91 -5.41 1.10 17.86
C GLY A 91 -5.05 0.72 16.42
N ALA A 92 -4.38 -0.42 16.23
CA ALA A 92 -4.05 -0.94 14.90
C ALA A 92 -5.32 -1.19 14.06
N TYR A 93 -6.37 -1.78 14.66
CA TYR A 93 -7.65 -1.99 13.98
C TYR A 93 -8.39 -0.68 13.67
N ALA A 94 -8.27 0.35 14.51
CA ALA A 94 -8.84 1.66 14.21
C ALA A 94 -8.20 2.27 12.95
N PHE A 95 -6.87 2.16 12.78
CA PHE A 95 -6.18 2.59 11.55
C PHE A 95 -6.70 1.84 10.31
N ILE A 96 -6.84 0.51 10.42
CA ILE A 96 -7.40 -0.31 9.35
C ILE A 96 -8.83 0.11 8.99
N ALA A 97 -9.68 0.38 9.99
CA ALA A 97 -11.05 0.81 9.77
C ALA A 97 -11.12 2.14 8.99
N VAL A 98 -10.25 3.09 9.32
CA VAL A 98 -10.13 4.38 8.60
C VAL A 98 -9.70 4.14 7.15
N VAL A 99 -8.71 3.27 6.92
CA VAL A 99 -8.28 2.89 5.56
C VAL A 99 -9.44 2.28 4.78
N MET A 100 -10.17 1.33 5.37
CA MET A 100 -11.31 0.69 4.72
C MET A 100 -12.39 1.69 4.33
N ALA A 101 -12.74 2.60 5.24
CA ALA A 101 -13.73 3.65 4.98
C ALA A 101 -13.30 4.54 3.80
N ALA A 102 -12.03 5.00 3.79
CA ALA A 102 -11.48 5.80 2.71
C ALA A 102 -11.51 5.05 1.36
N MET A 103 -11.08 3.79 1.34
CA MET A 103 -11.07 2.97 0.13
C MET A 103 -12.47 2.68 -0.42
N MET A 104 -13.46 2.50 0.48
CA MET A 104 -14.85 2.32 0.10
C MET A 104 -15.47 3.58 -0.51
N ILE A 105 -15.08 4.78 -0.03
CA ILE A 105 -15.52 6.06 -0.60
C ILE A 105 -14.92 6.29 -1.99
N LEU A 106 -13.64 5.97 -2.17
CA LEU A 106 -12.94 6.16 -3.43
C LEU A 106 -13.53 5.29 -4.54
N GLY A 107 -13.71 4.00 -4.27
CA GLY A 107 -14.24 3.02 -5.22
C GLY A 107 -13.36 2.78 -6.45
N PRO A 108 -13.42 1.58 -7.06
CA PRO A 108 -12.59 1.27 -8.23
C PRO A 108 -13.11 2.00 -9.48
N SER A 109 -12.23 2.27 -10.45
CA SER A 109 -12.62 2.70 -11.80
C SER A 109 -12.75 1.54 -12.78
N SER A 110 -12.11 0.40 -12.50
CA SER A 110 -12.11 -0.81 -13.34
C SER A 110 -11.72 -2.04 -12.51
N TYR A 111 -11.87 -3.24 -13.08
CA TYR A 111 -11.38 -4.47 -12.45
C TYR A 111 -9.87 -4.44 -12.21
N LEU A 112 -9.10 -3.93 -13.19
CA LEU A 112 -7.66 -3.75 -13.03
C LEU A 112 -7.36 -2.86 -11.82
N ASP A 113 -8.05 -1.72 -11.69
CA ASP A 113 -7.88 -0.80 -10.56
C ASP A 113 -8.11 -1.50 -9.21
N MET A 114 -9.11 -2.37 -9.12
CA MET A 114 -9.40 -3.16 -7.92
C MET A 114 -8.26 -4.13 -7.57
N PHE A 115 -7.71 -4.85 -8.55
CA PHE A 115 -6.59 -5.78 -8.33
C PHE A 115 -5.27 -5.07 -7.96
N LEU A 116 -5.07 -3.84 -8.45
CA LEU A 116 -3.87 -3.06 -8.14
C LEU A 116 -3.90 -2.45 -6.72
N VAL A 117 -5.07 -2.31 -6.09
CA VAL A 117 -5.21 -1.76 -4.72
C VAL A 117 -4.36 -2.49 -3.67
N PRO A 118 -4.48 -3.82 -3.47
CA PRO A 118 -3.70 -4.51 -2.44
C PRO A 118 -2.19 -4.42 -2.71
N LEU A 119 -1.78 -4.48 -3.99
CA LEU A 119 -0.36 -4.35 -4.38
C LEU A 119 0.17 -2.95 -4.08
N GLY A 120 -0.58 -1.91 -4.47
CA GLY A 120 -0.21 -0.53 -4.23
C GLY A 120 -0.13 -0.22 -2.74
N TYR A 121 -1.13 -0.63 -1.96
CA TYR A 121 -1.16 -0.45 -0.51
C TYR A 121 0.03 -1.12 0.16
N PHE A 122 0.29 -2.39 -0.16
CA PHE A 122 1.44 -3.10 0.38
C PHE A 122 2.75 -2.43 -0.03
N GLY A 123 2.87 -1.98 -1.28
CA GLY A 123 4.04 -1.23 -1.74
C GLY A 123 4.30 0.03 -0.92
N GLY A 124 3.24 0.77 -0.55
CA GLY A 124 3.33 1.94 0.34
C GLY A 124 3.80 1.56 1.74
N PHE A 125 3.24 0.49 2.30
CA PHE A 125 3.69 -0.09 3.57
C PHE A 125 5.19 -0.48 3.52
N ALA A 126 5.62 -1.17 2.47
CA ALA A 126 7.01 -1.62 2.32
C ALA A 126 8.00 -0.45 2.23
N VAL A 127 7.62 0.62 1.51
CA VAL A 127 8.38 1.87 1.44
C VAL A 127 8.46 2.53 2.82
N ALA A 128 7.35 2.61 3.56
CA ALA A 128 7.36 3.16 4.91
C ALA A 128 8.24 2.35 5.86
N MET A 129 8.12 1.02 5.87
CA MET A 129 8.97 0.14 6.68
C MET A 129 10.46 0.32 6.38
N LEU A 130 10.82 0.49 5.11
CA LEU A 130 12.21 0.79 4.73
C LEU A 130 12.63 2.20 5.14
N ALA A 131 11.75 3.20 5.09
CA ALA A 131 12.02 4.55 5.53
C ALA A 131 12.31 4.63 7.03
N PHE A 132 11.65 3.79 7.83
CA PHE A 132 11.89 3.66 9.28
C PHE A 132 12.89 2.56 9.64
N LYS A 133 13.64 2.01 8.67
CA LYS A 133 14.69 1.02 8.95
C LYS A 133 15.77 1.63 9.86
N GLY A 134 16.08 0.94 10.96
CA GLY A 134 17.09 1.35 11.93
C GLY A 134 16.57 2.30 13.02
N TYR A 135 15.26 2.59 13.05
CA TYR A 135 14.68 3.41 14.09
C TYR A 135 14.38 2.57 15.35
N GLU A 136 15.26 2.68 16.35
CA GLU A 136 15.25 1.87 17.58
C GLU A 136 13.88 1.77 18.29
N PRO A 137 13.12 2.86 18.50
CA PRO A 137 11.83 2.77 19.20
C PRO A 137 10.81 1.84 18.54
N LEU A 138 10.93 1.59 17.23
CA LEU A 138 10.04 0.69 16.50
C LEU A 138 10.61 -0.72 16.40
N GLN A 139 11.94 -0.88 16.42
CA GLN A 139 12.61 -2.17 16.25
C GLN A 139 12.91 -2.88 17.56
N GLY A 140 12.97 -2.14 18.67
CA GLY A 140 13.17 -2.67 20.02
C GLY A 140 11.91 -3.20 20.69
N THR A 141 10.73 -3.06 20.07
CA THR A 141 9.45 -3.45 20.67
C THR A 141 8.68 -4.40 19.74
N GLU A 142 8.54 -5.66 20.15
CA GLU A 142 7.83 -6.68 19.36
C GLU A 142 6.40 -6.27 18.99
N GLY A 143 5.69 -5.59 19.91
CA GLY A 143 4.34 -5.07 19.68
C GLY A 143 4.27 -3.99 18.59
N ALA A 144 5.31 -3.16 18.47
CA ALA A 144 5.39 -2.14 17.42
C ALA A 144 5.56 -2.79 16.05
N VAL A 145 6.49 -3.74 15.92
CA VAL A 145 6.69 -4.50 14.68
C VAL A 145 5.43 -5.27 14.28
N ALA A 146 4.83 -6.01 15.22
CA ALA A 146 3.64 -6.80 14.96
C ALA A 146 2.45 -5.93 14.50
N SER A 147 2.19 -4.81 15.17
CA SER A 147 1.09 -3.91 14.81
C SER A 147 1.31 -3.22 13.45
N LEU A 148 2.55 -2.86 13.10
CA LEU A 148 2.89 -2.33 11.77
C LEU A 148 2.65 -3.37 10.67
N PHE A 149 3.03 -4.63 10.90
CA PHE A 149 2.73 -5.72 9.98
C PHE A 149 1.23 -5.99 9.85
N VAL A 150 0.48 -5.96 10.96
CA VAL A 150 -0.98 -6.09 10.92
C VAL A 150 -1.59 -4.98 10.06
N VAL A 151 -1.25 -3.72 10.31
CA VAL A 151 -1.77 -2.59 9.51
C VAL A 151 -1.34 -2.69 8.04
N GLY A 152 -0.10 -3.07 7.76
CA GLY A 152 0.40 -3.23 6.39
C GLY A 152 -0.27 -4.37 5.62
N VAL A 153 -0.19 -5.59 6.16
CA VAL A 153 -0.64 -6.82 5.48
C VAL A 153 -2.16 -6.94 5.53
N MET A 154 -2.77 -6.85 6.71
CA MET A 154 -4.24 -6.95 6.81
C MET A 154 -4.90 -5.73 6.18
N GLY A 155 -4.28 -4.54 6.27
CA GLY A 155 -4.76 -3.34 5.57
C GLY A 155 -4.81 -3.52 4.06
N ALA A 156 -3.82 -4.17 3.44
CA ALA A 156 -3.83 -4.46 2.01
C ALA A 156 -5.01 -5.37 1.61
N VAL A 157 -5.22 -6.45 2.37
CA VAL A 157 -6.32 -7.40 2.16
C VAL A 157 -7.67 -6.72 2.33
N LEU A 158 -7.83 -5.93 3.40
CA LEU A 158 -9.09 -5.25 3.71
C LEU A 158 -9.36 -4.06 2.78
N ALA A 159 -8.33 -3.39 2.28
CA ALA A 159 -8.47 -2.39 1.22
C ALA A 159 -9.03 -3.01 -0.06
N PHE A 160 -8.55 -4.20 -0.46
CA PHE A 160 -9.14 -4.94 -1.57
C PHE A 160 -10.63 -5.24 -1.32
N PHE A 161 -10.96 -5.81 -0.16
CA PHE A 161 -12.36 -6.12 0.17
C PHE A 161 -13.25 -4.88 0.26
N ALA A 162 -12.75 -3.74 0.75
CA ALA A 162 -13.50 -2.49 0.80
C ALA A 162 -13.87 -1.99 -0.60
N VAL A 163 -12.92 -2.02 -1.54
CA VAL A 163 -13.12 -1.62 -2.94
C VAL A 163 -14.02 -2.63 -3.67
N PHE A 164 -13.83 -3.92 -3.41
CA PHE A 164 -14.69 -4.99 -3.93
C PHE A 164 -16.13 -4.86 -3.43
N ALA A 165 -16.33 -4.64 -2.14
CA ALA A 165 -17.65 -4.44 -1.56
C ALA A 165 -18.35 -3.23 -2.18
N ARG A 166 -17.62 -2.12 -2.35
CA ARG A 166 -18.15 -0.93 -3.02
C ARG A 166 -18.64 -1.24 -4.44
N TRP A 167 -17.82 -1.93 -5.23
CA TRP A 167 -18.19 -2.37 -6.57
C TRP A 167 -19.41 -3.30 -6.56
N ALA A 168 -19.47 -4.27 -5.65
CA ALA A 168 -20.60 -5.20 -5.53
C ALA A 168 -21.91 -4.46 -5.21
N PHE A 169 -21.88 -3.45 -4.33
CA PHE A 169 -23.05 -2.61 -4.05
C PHE A 169 -23.50 -1.78 -5.25
N GLU A 170 -22.56 -1.23 -6.02
CA GLU A 170 -22.88 -0.49 -7.25
C GLU A 170 -23.53 -1.39 -8.30
N VAL A 171 -22.99 -2.60 -8.50
CA VAL A 171 -23.59 -3.61 -9.38
C VAL A 171 -24.97 -4.00 -8.89
N ALA A 172 -25.14 -4.31 -7.61
CA ALA A 172 -26.43 -4.71 -7.05
C ALA A 172 -27.51 -3.63 -7.21
N ARG A 173 -27.16 -2.35 -7.08
CA ARG A 173 -28.09 -1.22 -7.33
C ARG A 173 -28.51 -1.09 -8.79
N SER A 174 -27.68 -1.56 -9.72
CA SER A 174 -27.95 -1.47 -11.17
C SER A 174 -28.84 -2.59 -11.71
N ILE A 175 -29.12 -3.62 -10.90
CA ILE A 175 -30.01 -4.73 -11.28
C ILE A 175 -31.46 -4.24 -11.16
N PRO A 176 -32.25 -4.23 -12.25
CA PRO A 176 -33.66 -3.87 -12.19
C PRO A 176 -34.39 -4.80 -11.21
N ARG A 177 -35.09 -4.22 -10.23
CA ARG A 177 -36.01 -4.98 -9.38
C ARG A 177 -37.18 -5.44 -10.26
N ARG A 178 -37.19 -6.72 -10.62
CA ARG A 178 -38.36 -7.39 -11.22
C ARG A 178 -39.37 -7.70 -10.13
#